data_AF-A0A955IQX9-F1
#
_entry.id   AF-A0A955IQX9-F1
#
_cell.length_a   1.000
_cell.length_b   1.000
_cell.length_c   1.000
_cell.angle_alpha   90.00
_cell.angle_beta   90.00
_cell.angle_gamma   90.00
#
_symmetry.space_group_name_H-M   'P 1'
#
loop_
_entity.id
_entity.type
_entity.pdbx_description
1 polymer ?
#
loop_
_entity_poly.entity_id
_entity_poly.type
_entity_poly.pdbx_seq_one_letter_code
_entity_poly.pdbx_strand_id
1 'polypeptide(L)'
;GSHLPDVTVIHPVHDDAGVLLAYVASRAHHAEIGGRTPGSMPPDARTLVEEGVLIPAMRIVERGVSRWNDVEQRLRHAEYPSRAIDDNRADMFAAIVAGDGAADDIRALCADASPTAVHAAMAWIIDHTAALLAGALEALPSTSWRAEQSLDDGSPLRVSIQCRRDVETGRMRCNVDFTGTAQTHPGNFNAPPAVVRSAVAYVMRLLVNRPVPLNEGLLERIDIHLPENSMLNPTFGDDPNLAPAVAAGNVETSQHIVTALIRAFGLAADSQTTMNNVLFGNARFGSYETVCGGAGATSTAPGASAVHTHMTNTAIADPEILERRFPVRIRQFAIRRNSGGPGAHPGGDGAIRELEMLEAVTLSVIGQRRTHGPLGA
;
A
#
# COMPACT_ATOMS: atom_id res chain seq x y z
N GLY A 1 -8.66 -6.53 2.40
CA GLY A 1 -7.95 -5.24 2.54
C GLY A 1 -6.55 -5.38 2.00
N SER A 2 -5.60 -4.57 2.49
CA SER A 2 -4.16 -4.69 2.22
C SER A 2 -3.50 -5.65 3.21
N HIS A 3 -3.47 -5.28 4.49
CA HIS A 3 -3.02 -6.09 5.63
C HIS A 3 -3.74 -5.62 6.92
N LEU A 4 -3.53 -6.30 8.06
CA LEU A 4 -4.28 -6.02 9.29
C LEU A 4 -4.05 -4.62 9.90
N PRO A 5 -2.83 -4.05 9.89
CA PRO A 5 -2.61 -2.70 10.40
C PRO A 5 -3.40 -1.59 9.68
N ASP A 6 -3.82 -1.80 8.44
CA ASP A 6 -4.56 -0.80 7.67
C ASP A 6 -6.06 -0.85 7.98
N VAL A 7 -6.49 -0.13 9.01
CA VAL A 7 -7.88 -0.06 9.42
C VAL A 7 -8.62 0.99 8.58
N THR A 8 -9.78 0.61 8.05
CA THR A 8 -10.65 1.51 7.26
C THR A 8 -11.95 1.77 8.01
N VAL A 9 -12.29 3.04 8.19
CA VAL A 9 -13.58 3.49 8.71
C VAL A 9 -14.39 4.08 7.56
N ILE A 10 -15.61 3.56 7.35
CA ILE A 10 -16.52 3.97 6.28
C ILE A 10 -17.75 4.62 6.91
N HIS A 11 -18.10 5.82 6.45
CA HIS A 11 -19.27 6.57 6.90
C HIS A 11 -20.28 6.70 5.77
N PRO A 12 -21.51 6.20 5.94
CA PRO A 12 -22.60 6.48 5.02
C PRO A 12 -23.17 7.88 5.30
N VAL A 13 -23.11 8.76 4.32
CA VAL A 13 -23.60 10.14 4.41
C VAL A 13 -25.03 10.18 3.90
N HIS A 14 -25.97 10.59 4.75
CA HIS A 14 -27.37 10.76 4.38
C HIS A 14 -27.78 12.23 4.46
N ASP A 15 -28.79 12.61 3.68
CA ASP A 15 -29.50 13.89 3.84
C ASP A 15 -30.50 13.85 5.01
N ASP A 16 -31.18 14.97 5.25
CA ASP A 16 -32.17 15.11 6.33
C ASP A 16 -33.41 14.22 6.16
N ALA A 17 -33.69 13.77 4.93
CA ALA A 17 -34.77 12.83 4.63
C ALA A 17 -34.34 11.36 4.80
N GLY A 18 -33.07 11.11 5.14
CA GLY A 18 -32.50 9.77 5.29
C GLY A 18 -32.09 9.11 3.97
N VAL A 19 -32.00 9.87 2.87
CA VAL A 19 -31.52 9.38 1.58
C VAL A 19 -29.99 9.34 1.58
N LEU A 20 -29.41 8.21 1.16
CA LEU A 20 -27.96 8.07 1.05
C LEU A 20 -27.42 8.97 -0.08
N LEU A 21 -26.53 9.89 0.28
CA LEU A 21 -25.84 10.79 -0.62
C LEU A 21 -24.51 10.19 -1.11
N ALA A 22 -23.68 9.67 -0.21
CA ALA A 22 -22.36 9.13 -0.54
C ALA A 22 -21.82 8.22 0.56
N TYR A 23 -20.68 7.57 0.29
CA TYR A 23 -19.81 7.02 1.32
C TYR A 23 -18.53 7.83 1.38
N VAL A 24 -18.07 8.15 2.59
CA VAL A 24 -16.72 8.68 2.82
C VAL A 24 -15.92 7.67 3.63
N ALA A 25 -14.65 7.50 3.28
CA ALA A 25 -13.78 6.51 3.91
C ALA A 25 -12.49 7.17 4.37
N SER A 26 -12.07 6.84 5.58
CA SER A 26 -10.74 7.14 6.11
C SER A 26 -10.01 5.83 6.37
N ARG A 27 -8.74 5.77 5.99
CA ARG A 27 -7.86 4.64 6.28
C ARG A 27 -6.58 5.16 6.89
N ALA A 28 -6.18 4.55 8.00
CA ALA A 28 -4.91 4.81 8.65
C ALA A 28 -4.18 3.49 8.89
N HIS A 29 -2.86 3.57 8.88
CA HIS A 29 -2.01 2.48 9.33
C HIS A 29 -1.82 2.57 10.83
N HIS A 30 -2.26 1.55 11.56
CA HIS A 30 -2.05 1.42 12.99
C HIS A 30 -0.67 0.79 13.23
N ALA A 31 0.26 1.53 13.81
CA ALA A 31 1.64 1.05 14.04
C ALA A 31 1.72 -0.20 14.95
N GLU A 32 0.64 -0.50 15.68
CA GLU A 32 0.49 -1.69 16.50
C GLU A 32 -1.00 -2.06 16.55
N ILE A 33 -1.37 -3.25 16.09
CA ILE A 33 -2.73 -3.81 16.13
C ILE A 33 -2.71 -5.26 16.66
N GLY A 34 -1.64 -5.65 17.38
CA GLY A 34 -1.42 -7.00 17.89
C GLY A 34 -0.38 -7.79 17.09
N GLY A 35 -0.50 -9.12 17.08
CA GLY A 35 0.42 -10.01 16.37
C GLY A 35 1.61 -10.48 17.23
N ARG A 36 2.34 -11.48 16.75
CA ARG A 36 3.40 -12.18 17.51
C ARG A 36 4.53 -11.27 17.98
N THR A 37 4.90 -10.29 17.15
CA THR A 37 5.96 -9.32 17.45
C THR A 37 5.40 -7.91 17.53
N PRO A 38 6.03 -7.00 18.29
CA PRO A 38 5.69 -5.57 18.27
C PRO A 38 5.76 -5.01 16.85
N GLY A 39 4.82 -4.12 16.51
CA GLY A 39 4.72 -3.52 15.18
C GLY A 39 3.82 -4.28 14.19
N SER A 40 3.21 -5.39 14.60
CA SER A 40 2.19 -6.13 13.82
C SER A 40 2.64 -6.62 12.44
N MET A 41 3.94 -6.83 12.27
CA MET A 41 4.52 -7.39 11.06
C MET A 41 5.65 -8.38 11.41
N PRO A 42 5.33 -9.59 11.90
CA PRO A 42 6.33 -10.61 12.17
C PRO A 42 6.94 -11.08 10.84
N PRO A 43 8.28 -11.01 10.64
CA PRO A 43 8.89 -11.38 9.36
C PRO A 43 8.72 -12.86 8.99
N ASP A 44 8.47 -13.72 9.99
CA ASP A 44 8.31 -15.16 9.85
C ASP A 44 6.85 -15.63 9.96
N ALA A 45 5.89 -14.70 9.89
CA ALA A 45 4.47 -15.02 9.93
C ALA A 45 4.06 -15.91 8.74
N ARG A 46 3.28 -16.94 9.04
CA ARG A 46 2.71 -17.91 8.08
C ARG A 46 1.21 -17.78 7.97
N THR A 47 0.55 -17.40 9.05
CA THR A 47 -0.91 -17.26 9.10
C THR A 47 -1.34 -15.87 9.51
N LEU A 48 -2.53 -15.46 9.11
CA LEU A 48 -3.03 -14.10 9.32
C LEU A 48 -3.18 -13.75 10.80
N VAL A 49 -3.52 -14.72 11.66
CA VAL A 49 -3.63 -14.50 13.12
C VAL A 49 -2.30 -14.07 13.75
N GLU A 50 -1.17 -14.51 13.18
CA GLU A 50 0.16 -14.16 13.68
C GLU A 50 0.50 -12.68 13.46
N GLU A 51 -0.17 -12.02 12.52
CA GLU A 51 0.12 -10.65 12.10
C GLU A 51 -0.63 -9.59 12.92
N GLY A 52 -1.71 -9.94 13.62
CA GLY A 52 -2.52 -8.94 14.29
C GLY A 52 -3.91 -9.40 14.71
N VAL A 53 -4.64 -8.49 15.35
CA VAL A 53 -6.05 -8.68 15.65
C VAL A 53 -6.87 -8.48 14.38
N LEU A 54 -7.61 -9.53 13.98
CA LEU A 54 -8.58 -9.42 12.90
C LEU A 54 -9.83 -8.69 13.37
N ILE A 55 -10.09 -7.54 12.76
CA ILE A 55 -11.32 -6.77 12.97
C ILE A 55 -12.23 -7.01 11.75
N PRO A 56 -13.33 -7.77 11.88
CA PRO A 56 -14.28 -7.94 10.80
C PRO A 56 -15.02 -6.62 10.53
N ALA A 57 -15.71 -6.53 9.40
CA ALA A 57 -16.59 -5.40 9.14
C ALA A 57 -17.67 -5.32 10.24
N MET A 58 -17.63 -4.24 11.03
CA MET A 58 -18.52 -4.04 12.17
C MET A 58 -18.83 -2.56 12.37
N ARG A 59 -19.98 -2.28 13.01
CA ARG A 59 -20.35 -0.91 13.38
C ARG A 59 -19.55 -0.47 14.61
N ILE A 60 -18.78 0.60 14.47
CA ILE A 60 -18.02 1.24 15.57
C ILE A 60 -18.75 2.45 16.17
N VAL A 61 -19.72 3.00 15.44
CA VAL A 61 -20.70 3.99 15.90
C VAL A 61 -22.06 3.58 15.37
N GLU A 62 -23.10 3.63 16.20
CA GLU A 62 -24.46 3.33 15.81
C GLU A 62 -25.41 4.35 16.42
N ARG A 63 -26.15 5.09 15.57
CA ARG A 63 -27.08 6.15 16.00
C ARG A 63 -26.42 7.19 16.92
N GLY A 64 -25.18 7.58 16.62
CA GLY A 64 -24.39 8.51 17.43
C GLY A 64 -23.79 7.89 18.71
N VAL A 65 -24.04 6.61 18.99
CA VAL A 65 -23.51 5.92 20.17
C VAL A 65 -22.25 5.16 19.79
N SER A 66 -21.14 5.42 20.49
CA SER A 66 -19.89 4.68 20.31
C SER A 66 -20.05 3.21 20.70
N ARG A 67 -19.56 2.30 19.86
CA ARG A 67 -19.43 0.86 20.12
C ARG A 67 -17.97 0.46 20.35
N TRP A 68 -17.15 1.40 20.86
CA TRP A 68 -15.73 1.18 21.12
C TRP A 68 -15.46 -0.06 21.99
N ASN A 69 -16.31 -0.32 22.99
CA ASN A 69 -16.14 -1.49 23.87
C ASN A 69 -16.05 -2.80 23.09
N ASP A 70 -16.82 -2.98 22.02
CA ASP A 70 -16.76 -4.20 21.20
C ASP A 70 -15.41 -4.34 20.47
N VAL A 71 -14.87 -3.22 19.98
CA VAL A 71 -13.56 -3.18 19.32
C VAL A 71 -12.46 -3.45 20.32
N GLU A 72 -12.52 -2.79 21.49
CA GLU A 72 -11.57 -2.96 22.57
C GLU A 72 -11.51 -4.41 23.07
N GLN A 73 -12.67 -5.06 23.25
CA GLN A 73 -12.74 -6.46 23.64
C GLN A 73 -11.99 -7.36 22.63
N ARG A 74 -12.14 -7.11 21.33
CA ARG A 74 -11.39 -7.84 20.28
C ARG A 74 -9.89 -7.58 20.38
N LEU A 75 -9.50 -6.32 20.52
CA LEU A 75 -8.10 -5.93 20.61
C LEU A 75 -7.40 -6.52 21.85
N ARG A 76 -8.11 -6.66 22.97
CA ARG A 76 -7.58 -7.17 24.25
C ARG A 76 -7.58 -8.69 24.37
N HIS A 77 -8.51 -9.38 23.71
CA HIS A 77 -8.74 -10.82 23.92
C HIS A 77 -8.46 -11.70 22.70
N ALA A 78 -7.86 -11.15 21.64
CA ALA A 78 -7.28 -11.95 20.58
C ALA A 78 -6.09 -12.79 21.09
N GLU A 79 -5.71 -13.83 20.34
CA GLU A 79 -4.54 -14.67 20.65
C GLU A 79 -3.26 -13.85 20.79
N TYR A 80 -3.07 -12.88 19.89
CA TYR A 80 -2.00 -11.90 19.94
C TYR A 80 -2.58 -10.49 20.07
N PRO A 81 -2.88 -10.03 21.30
CA PRO A 81 -3.59 -8.79 21.54
C PRO A 81 -2.73 -7.57 21.21
N SER A 82 -3.40 -6.45 20.94
CA SER A 82 -2.71 -5.18 20.74
C SER A 82 -2.04 -4.69 22.02
N ARG A 83 -0.82 -4.18 21.87
CA ARG A 83 -0.03 -3.57 22.94
C ARG A 83 -0.33 -2.09 23.13
N ALA A 84 -1.11 -1.49 22.23
CA ALA A 84 -1.33 -0.05 22.14
C ALA A 84 -2.83 0.29 22.00
N ILE A 85 -3.64 -0.24 22.92
CA ILE A 85 -5.12 -0.07 22.88
C ILE A 85 -5.54 1.41 22.86
N ASP A 86 -4.85 2.26 23.63
CA ASP A 86 -5.17 3.69 23.70
C ASP A 86 -4.81 4.41 22.39
N ASP A 87 -3.72 4.03 21.72
CA ASP A 87 -3.37 4.54 20.40
C ASP A 87 -4.36 4.05 19.34
N ASN A 88 -4.74 2.76 19.38
CA ASN A 88 -5.77 2.22 18.51
C ASN A 88 -7.09 2.95 18.65
N ARG A 89 -7.45 3.31 19.89
CA ARG A 89 -8.61 4.15 20.18
C ARG A 89 -8.44 5.51 19.51
N ALA A 90 -7.35 6.22 19.80
CA ALA A 90 -7.10 7.55 19.27
C ALA A 90 -7.17 7.58 17.72
N ASP A 91 -6.55 6.61 17.05
CA ASP A 91 -6.53 6.51 15.59
C ASP A 91 -7.93 6.26 15.00
N MET A 92 -8.71 5.35 15.61
CA MET A 92 -10.10 5.11 15.16
C MET A 92 -11.01 6.31 15.43
N PHE A 93 -10.85 6.99 16.57
CA PHE A 93 -11.58 8.23 16.85
C PHE A 93 -11.22 9.35 15.86
N ALA A 94 -9.93 9.49 15.50
CA ALA A 94 -9.51 10.43 14.48
C ALA A 94 -10.15 10.12 13.12
N ALA A 95 -10.22 8.84 12.74
CA ALA A 95 -10.89 8.41 11.51
C ALA A 95 -12.40 8.68 11.51
N ILE A 96 -13.08 8.56 12.67
CA ILE A 96 -14.49 8.93 12.83
C ILE A 96 -14.68 10.43 12.63
N VAL A 97 -13.92 11.26 13.35
CA VAL A 97 -14.02 12.72 13.28
C VAL A 97 -13.72 13.24 11.86
N ALA A 98 -12.72 12.66 11.19
CA ALA A 98 -12.43 12.98 9.80
C ALA A 98 -13.61 12.61 8.86
N GLY A 99 -14.27 11.49 9.12
CA GLY A 99 -15.47 11.07 8.39
C GLY A 99 -16.66 11.98 8.62
N ASP A 100 -16.88 12.45 9.85
CA ASP A 100 -17.94 13.40 10.18
C ASP A 100 -17.73 14.74 9.44
N GLY A 101 -16.50 15.27 9.46
CA GLY A 101 -16.16 16.48 8.69
C GLY A 101 -16.39 16.31 7.18
N ALA A 102 -15.94 15.19 6.61
CA ALA A 102 -16.18 14.89 5.20
C ALA A 102 -17.68 14.69 4.88
N ALA A 103 -18.46 14.17 5.82
CA ALA A 103 -19.90 14.04 5.67
C ALA A 103 -20.60 15.40 5.62
N ASP A 104 -20.17 16.34 6.47
CA ASP A 104 -20.67 17.71 6.47
C ASP A 104 -20.32 18.43 5.16
N ASP A 105 -19.11 18.27 4.65
CA ASP A 105 -18.70 18.80 3.35
C ASP A 105 -19.56 18.26 2.19
N ILE A 106 -19.84 16.94 2.18
CA ILE A 106 -20.71 16.33 1.17
C ILE A 106 -22.15 16.85 1.27
N ARG A 107 -22.70 16.99 2.49
CA ARG A 107 -24.04 17.56 2.68
C ARG A 107 -24.10 19.00 2.20
N ALA A 108 -23.10 19.82 2.55
CA ALA A 108 -23.01 21.21 2.10
C ALA A 108 -22.93 21.30 0.57
N LEU A 109 -22.10 20.46 -0.05
CA LEU A 109 -21.97 20.41 -1.51
C LEU A 109 -23.30 19.99 -2.20
N CYS A 110 -23.99 18.99 -1.65
CA CYS A 110 -25.29 18.56 -2.15
C CYS A 110 -26.38 19.61 -1.92
N ALA A 111 -26.32 20.41 -0.85
CA ALA A 111 -27.25 21.49 -0.61
C ALA A 111 -27.05 22.66 -1.61
N ASP A 112 -25.80 22.95 -1.97
CA ASP A 112 -25.45 24.01 -2.92
C ASP A 112 -25.75 23.61 -4.38
N ALA A 113 -25.35 22.40 -4.79
CA ALA A 113 -25.38 21.97 -6.19
C ALA A 113 -26.47 20.92 -6.53
N SER A 114 -27.23 20.41 -5.56
CA SER A 114 -28.08 19.21 -5.61
C SER A 114 -27.30 17.88 -5.64
N PRO A 115 -27.82 16.79 -5.02
CA PRO A 115 -27.19 15.47 -5.06
C PRO A 115 -26.91 14.97 -6.48
N THR A 116 -27.85 15.19 -7.41
CA THR A 116 -27.73 14.75 -8.80
C THR A 116 -26.55 15.40 -9.51
N ALA A 117 -26.31 16.70 -9.31
CA ALA A 117 -25.17 17.37 -9.94
C ALA A 117 -23.85 16.91 -9.33
N VAL A 118 -23.80 16.69 -8.01
CA VAL A 118 -22.62 16.15 -7.32
C VAL A 118 -22.27 14.76 -7.84
N HIS A 119 -23.25 13.87 -7.97
CA HIS A 119 -23.04 12.53 -8.54
C HIS A 119 -22.59 12.58 -10.00
N ALA A 120 -23.17 13.48 -10.81
CA ALA A 120 -22.74 13.68 -12.18
C ALA A 120 -21.28 14.17 -12.26
N ALA A 121 -20.87 15.07 -11.36
CA ALA A 121 -19.49 15.54 -11.28
C ALA A 121 -18.53 14.43 -10.86
N MET A 122 -18.90 13.61 -9.86
CA MET A 122 -18.10 12.44 -9.45
C MET A 122 -17.91 11.45 -10.61
N ALA A 123 -18.99 11.12 -11.33
CA ALA A 123 -18.92 10.26 -12.51
C ALA A 123 -18.03 10.86 -13.61
N TRP A 124 -18.19 12.15 -13.90
CA TRP A 124 -17.37 12.83 -14.89
C TRP A 124 -15.87 12.81 -14.54
N ILE A 125 -15.49 12.96 -13.27
CA ILE A 125 -14.08 12.89 -12.85
C ILE A 125 -13.48 11.50 -13.15
N ILE A 126 -14.25 10.43 -12.92
CA ILE A 126 -13.85 9.06 -13.21
C ILE A 126 -13.70 8.86 -14.72
N ASP A 127 -14.73 9.22 -15.50
CA ASP A 127 -14.74 9.09 -16.96
C ASP A 127 -13.61 9.88 -17.62
N HIS A 128 -13.35 11.09 -17.11
CA HIS A 128 -12.25 11.93 -17.57
C HIS A 128 -10.91 11.22 -17.35
N THR A 129 -10.71 10.63 -16.18
CA THR A 129 -9.49 9.89 -15.84
C THR A 129 -9.30 8.68 -16.76
N ALA A 130 -10.36 7.93 -17.04
CA ALA A 130 -10.33 6.81 -17.97
C ALA A 130 -10.01 7.22 -19.41
N ALA A 131 -10.54 8.36 -19.86
CA ALA A 131 -10.23 8.91 -21.18
C ALA A 131 -8.75 9.30 -21.31
N LEU A 132 -8.16 9.88 -20.25
CA LEU A 132 -6.75 10.25 -20.23
C LEU A 132 -5.83 9.03 -20.24
N LEU A 133 -6.18 7.99 -19.48
CA LEU A 133 -5.44 6.73 -19.54
C LEU A 133 -5.51 6.11 -20.93
N ALA A 134 -6.69 6.08 -21.56
CA ALA A 134 -6.84 5.55 -22.92
C ALA A 134 -5.92 6.29 -23.91
N GLY A 135 -5.87 7.62 -23.84
CA GLY A 135 -4.96 8.41 -24.68
C GLY A 135 -3.48 8.14 -24.40
N ALA A 136 -3.10 7.96 -23.13
CA ALA A 136 -1.73 7.59 -22.77
C ALA A 136 -1.33 6.21 -23.31
N LEU A 137 -2.24 5.24 -23.23
CA LEU A 137 -2.02 3.89 -23.79
C LEU A 137 -1.93 3.88 -25.32
N GLU A 138 -2.72 4.73 -26.00
CA GLU A 138 -2.65 4.89 -27.47
C GLU A 138 -1.32 5.47 -27.94
N ALA A 139 -0.68 6.30 -27.12
CA ALA A 139 0.61 6.92 -27.44
C ALA A 139 1.81 5.98 -27.23
N LEU A 140 1.61 4.79 -26.65
CA LEU A 140 2.70 3.84 -26.42
C LEU A 140 3.19 3.22 -27.74
N PRO A 141 4.51 2.99 -27.88
CA PRO A 141 5.12 2.52 -29.13
C PRO A 141 4.90 1.03 -29.39
N SER A 142 4.47 0.28 -28.37
CA SER A 142 4.17 -1.16 -28.43
C SER A 142 2.75 -1.38 -27.94
N THR A 143 2.23 -2.58 -28.17
CA THR A 143 0.96 -3.05 -27.60
C THR A 143 1.15 -4.28 -26.73
N SER A 144 2.38 -4.77 -26.60
CA SER A 144 2.73 -5.97 -25.83
C SER A 144 4.02 -5.75 -25.04
N TRP A 145 4.01 -6.13 -23.77
CA TRP A 145 5.15 -6.06 -22.87
C TRP A 145 5.19 -7.25 -21.94
N ARG A 146 6.39 -7.57 -21.45
CA ARG A 146 6.61 -8.62 -20.45
C ARG A 146 7.73 -8.19 -19.51
N ALA A 147 7.59 -8.53 -18.24
CA ALA A 147 8.65 -8.41 -17.26
C ALA A 147 8.58 -9.54 -16.24
N GLU A 148 9.73 -9.80 -15.63
CA GLU A 148 9.88 -10.75 -14.54
C GLU A 148 10.72 -10.12 -13.43
N GLN A 149 10.32 -10.42 -12.20
CA GLN A 149 11.06 -10.18 -10.98
C GLN A 149 11.16 -11.49 -10.19
N SER A 150 12.09 -11.54 -9.25
CA SER A 150 12.16 -12.61 -8.28
C SER A 150 12.35 -11.99 -6.91
N LEU A 151 11.67 -12.54 -5.90
CA LEU A 151 11.94 -12.21 -4.51
C LEU A 151 13.30 -12.81 -4.09
N ASP A 152 13.82 -12.38 -2.94
CA ASP A 152 15.12 -12.87 -2.44
C ASP A 152 15.15 -14.39 -2.18
N ASP A 153 14.00 -15.02 -1.96
CA ASP A 153 13.84 -16.47 -1.77
C ASP A 153 13.73 -17.26 -3.09
N GLY A 154 13.75 -16.57 -4.23
CA GLY A 154 13.60 -17.15 -5.57
C GLY A 154 12.17 -17.21 -6.10
N SER A 155 11.16 -16.82 -5.32
CA SER A 155 9.76 -16.82 -5.77
C SER A 155 9.58 -15.92 -7.00
N PRO A 156 9.11 -16.45 -8.16
CA PRO A 156 8.98 -15.66 -9.38
C PRO A 156 7.73 -14.77 -9.34
N LEU A 157 7.85 -13.56 -9.88
CA LEU A 157 6.75 -12.65 -10.17
C LEU A 157 6.82 -12.26 -11.64
N ARG A 158 5.79 -12.62 -12.39
CA ARG A 158 5.73 -12.44 -13.85
C ARG A 158 4.54 -11.60 -14.21
N VAL A 159 4.73 -10.71 -15.18
CA VAL A 159 3.64 -9.92 -15.74
C VAL A 159 3.78 -9.86 -17.26
N SER A 160 2.66 -10.04 -17.95
CA SER A 160 2.52 -9.73 -19.36
C SER A 160 1.38 -8.75 -19.55
N ILE A 161 1.59 -7.75 -20.41
CA ILE A 161 0.62 -6.70 -20.68
C ILE A 161 0.32 -6.75 -22.17
N GLN A 162 -0.95 -6.88 -22.52
CA GLN A 162 -1.41 -6.84 -23.90
C GLN A 162 -2.53 -5.81 -24.04
N CYS A 163 -2.27 -4.76 -24.80
CA CYS A 163 -3.25 -3.73 -25.10
C CYS A 163 -3.84 -3.94 -26.50
N ARG A 164 -5.15 -3.71 -26.64
CA ARG A 164 -5.88 -3.74 -27.92
C ARG A 164 -6.96 -2.66 -27.95
N ARG A 165 -7.36 -2.26 -29.15
CA ARG A 165 -8.50 -1.36 -29.32
C ARG A 165 -9.78 -2.13 -29.05
N ASP A 166 -10.59 -1.63 -28.14
CA ASP A 166 -11.90 -2.18 -27.81
C ASP A 166 -12.87 -1.95 -28.97
N VAL A 167 -13.62 -2.99 -29.36
CA VAL A 167 -14.46 -2.97 -30.56
C VAL A 167 -15.68 -2.06 -30.37
N GLU A 168 -16.22 -1.99 -29.16
CA GLU A 168 -17.45 -1.24 -28.86
C GLU A 168 -17.15 0.24 -28.66
N THR A 169 -16.13 0.55 -27.87
CA THR A 169 -15.80 1.93 -27.49
C THR A 169 -14.76 2.59 -28.40
N GLY A 170 -14.05 1.79 -29.21
CA GLY A 170 -12.96 2.27 -30.07
C GLY A 170 -11.74 2.76 -29.30
N ARG A 171 -11.69 2.66 -27.97
CA ARG A 171 -10.60 3.13 -27.11
C ARG A 171 -9.67 1.98 -26.71
N MET A 172 -8.46 2.29 -26.28
CA MET A 172 -7.52 1.26 -25.82
C MET A 172 -7.94 0.60 -24.50
N ARG A 173 -7.79 -0.73 -24.45
CA ARG A 173 -7.99 -1.60 -23.28
C ARG A 173 -6.78 -2.50 -23.13
N CYS A 174 -6.36 -2.77 -21.90
CA CYS A 174 -5.20 -3.62 -21.62
C CYS A 174 -5.57 -4.79 -20.72
N ASN A 175 -5.04 -5.96 -21.04
CA ASN A 175 -5.00 -7.10 -20.15
C ASN A 175 -3.61 -7.12 -19.47
N VAL A 176 -3.60 -7.13 -18.14
CA VAL A 176 -2.44 -7.29 -17.29
C VAL A 176 -2.53 -8.68 -16.64
N ASP A 177 -1.72 -9.60 -17.14
CA ASP A 177 -1.77 -11.02 -16.79
C ASP A 177 -0.54 -11.41 -15.97
N PHE A 178 -0.78 -11.89 -14.75
CA PHE A 178 0.24 -12.33 -13.80
C PHE A 178 0.54 -13.84 -13.83
N THR A 179 0.12 -14.55 -14.90
CA THR A 179 0.39 -15.98 -15.11
C THR A 179 1.88 -16.31 -15.04
N GLY A 180 2.19 -17.38 -14.29
CA GLY A 180 3.56 -17.82 -14.02
C GLY A 180 4.19 -17.18 -12.78
N THR A 181 3.47 -16.32 -12.07
CA THR A 181 3.83 -15.90 -10.70
C THR A 181 3.70 -17.09 -9.73
N ALA A 182 4.51 -17.08 -8.66
CA ALA A 182 4.55 -18.12 -7.65
C ALA A 182 3.17 -18.45 -7.05
N GLN A 183 3.01 -19.70 -6.60
CA GLN A 183 1.87 -20.12 -5.77
C GLN A 183 1.83 -19.34 -4.45
N THR A 184 0.76 -19.50 -3.67
CA THR A 184 0.67 -18.94 -2.31
C THR A 184 1.97 -19.19 -1.55
N HIS A 185 2.60 -18.11 -1.14
CA HIS A 185 3.89 -18.10 -0.47
C HIS A 185 3.72 -18.63 0.97
N PRO A 186 4.66 -19.46 1.49
CA PRO A 186 4.53 -20.09 2.80
C PRO A 186 4.74 -19.15 3.99
N GLY A 187 5.42 -18.02 3.78
CA GLY A 187 5.47 -16.88 4.69
C GLY A 187 4.57 -15.72 4.24
N ASN A 188 4.77 -14.52 4.76
CA ASN A 188 3.84 -13.41 4.60
C ASN A 188 3.97 -12.53 3.34
N PHE A 189 4.67 -12.98 2.29
CA PHE A 189 4.80 -12.26 1.02
C PHE A 189 3.56 -12.34 0.12
N ASN A 190 2.42 -12.81 0.63
CA ASN A 190 1.18 -12.90 -0.13
C ASN A 190 0.49 -11.53 -0.22
N ALA A 191 0.35 -10.99 -1.42
CA ALA A 191 -0.37 -9.75 -1.68
C ALA A 191 -1.83 -10.06 -2.04
N PRO A 192 -2.82 -9.60 -1.26
CA PRO A 192 -4.22 -9.73 -1.65
C PRO A 192 -4.54 -9.01 -2.97
N PRO A 193 -5.58 -9.42 -3.73
CA PRO A 193 -5.92 -8.79 -5.00
C PRO A 193 -6.10 -7.26 -4.97
N ALA A 194 -6.53 -6.72 -3.82
CA ALA A 194 -6.65 -5.27 -3.63
C ALA A 194 -5.29 -4.54 -3.69
N VAL A 195 -4.21 -5.16 -3.20
CA VAL A 195 -2.84 -4.64 -3.30
C VAL A 195 -2.39 -4.63 -4.76
N VAL A 196 -2.65 -5.72 -5.49
CA VAL A 196 -2.31 -5.82 -6.92
C VAL A 196 -3.05 -4.77 -7.75
N ARG A 197 -4.37 -4.60 -7.53
CA ARG A 197 -5.16 -3.54 -8.17
C ARG A 197 -4.58 -2.15 -7.92
N SER A 198 -4.16 -1.88 -6.68
CA SER A 198 -3.58 -0.58 -6.31
C SER A 198 -2.22 -0.34 -6.99
N ALA A 199 -1.36 -1.36 -7.04
CA ALA A 199 -0.07 -1.30 -7.74
C ALA A 199 -0.25 -1.06 -9.25
N VAL A 200 -1.21 -1.73 -9.88
CA VAL A 200 -1.55 -1.52 -11.29
C VAL A 200 -2.07 -0.09 -11.50
N ALA A 201 -3.02 0.38 -10.67
CA ALA A 201 -3.56 1.74 -10.77
C ALA A 201 -2.47 2.81 -10.64
N TYR A 202 -1.51 2.61 -9.72
CA TYR A 202 -0.36 3.50 -9.55
C TYR A 202 0.48 3.60 -10.84
N VAL A 203 0.83 2.47 -11.47
CA VAL A 203 1.63 2.51 -12.70
C VAL A 203 0.84 3.12 -13.87
N MET A 204 -0.46 2.84 -13.98
CA MET A 204 -1.32 3.52 -14.95
C MET A 204 -1.35 5.04 -14.71
N ARG A 205 -1.34 5.48 -13.45
CA ARG A 205 -1.24 6.90 -13.10
C ARG A 205 0.10 7.52 -13.54
N LEU A 206 1.20 6.77 -13.47
CA LEU A 206 2.50 7.22 -13.99
C LEU A 206 2.47 7.40 -15.50
N LEU A 207 1.86 6.47 -16.24
CA LEU A 207 1.71 6.55 -17.70
C LEU A 207 0.93 7.78 -18.17
N VAL A 208 -0.10 8.19 -17.43
CA VAL A 208 -0.86 9.41 -17.74
C VAL A 208 0.06 10.64 -17.74
N ASN A 209 1.04 10.70 -16.84
CA ASN A 209 2.06 11.76 -16.75
C ASN A 209 1.51 13.21 -16.80
N ARG A 210 0.35 13.46 -16.17
CA ARG A 210 -0.25 14.80 -16.00
C ARG A 210 -1.04 14.87 -14.69
N PRO A 211 -1.39 16.06 -14.18
CA PRO A 211 -2.22 16.19 -12.99
C PRO A 211 -3.61 15.58 -13.22
N VAL A 212 -3.87 14.43 -12.59
CA VAL A 212 -5.19 13.80 -12.50
C VAL A 212 -5.39 13.23 -11.10
N PRO A 213 -6.62 13.27 -10.55
CA PRO A 213 -6.92 12.65 -9.27
C PRO A 213 -6.75 11.12 -9.38
N LEU A 214 -6.40 10.48 -8.26
CA LEU A 214 -6.33 9.03 -8.18
C LEU A 214 -7.75 8.48 -7.98
N ASN A 215 -8.27 7.73 -8.96
CA ASN A 215 -9.60 7.12 -8.90
C ASN A 215 -9.68 5.88 -9.81
N GLU A 216 -10.83 5.19 -9.77
CA GLU A 216 -11.06 3.93 -10.49
C GLU A 216 -11.09 4.05 -12.02
N GLY A 217 -11.14 5.26 -12.58
CA GLY A 217 -10.99 5.48 -14.02
C GLY A 217 -9.65 4.98 -14.56
N LEU A 218 -8.62 4.88 -13.68
CA LEU A 218 -7.33 4.28 -14.02
C LEU A 218 -7.37 2.75 -14.21
N LEU A 219 -8.48 2.11 -13.83
CA LEU A 219 -8.68 0.67 -13.90
C LEU A 219 -9.86 0.26 -14.80
N GLU A 220 -10.75 1.19 -15.17
CA GLU A 220 -11.94 0.92 -16.00
C GLU A 220 -11.61 0.12 -17.28
N ARG A 221 -10.42 0.36 -17.86
CA ARG A 221 -9.96 -0.25 -19.12
C ARG A 221 -8.84 -1.27 -18.94
N ILE A 222 -8.63 -1.72 -17.70
CA ILE A 222 -7.55 -2.62 -17.35
C ILE A 222 -8.16 -3.91 -16.79
N ASP A 223 -8.07 -4.98 -17.57
CA ASP A 223 -8.40 -6.32 -17.12
C ASP A 223 -7.20 -6.88 -16.38
N ILE A 224 -7.35 -7.25 -15.12
CA ILE A 224 -6.27 -7.82 -14.31
C ILE A 224 -6.57 -9.32 -14.14
N HIS A 225 -5.67 -10.16 -14.65
CA HIS A 225 -5.74 -11.61 -14.44
C HIS A 225 -4.72 -12.04 -13.39
N LEU A 226 -5.23 -12.71 -12.35
CA LEU A 226 -4.43 -13.25 -11.25
C LEU A 226 -4.59 -14.77 -11.22
N PRO A 227 -3.51 -15.55 -11.22
CA PRO A 227 -3.61 -17.00 -11.10
C PRO A 227 -4.22 -17.39 -9.75
N GLU A 228 -5.13 -18.36 -9.74
CA GLU A 228 -5.72 -18.91 -8.51
C GLU A 228 -4.65 -19.50 -7.59
N ASN A 229 -4.82 -19.34 -6.27
CA ASN A 229 -3.89 -19.87 -5.26
C ASN A 229 -2.43 -19.43 -5.51
N SER A 230 -2.25 -18.19 -5.97
CA SER A 230 -0.94 -17.55 -6.14
C SER A 230 -0.63 -16.61 -4.99
N MET A 231 0.63 -16.21 -4.84
CA MET A 231 1.00 -15.17 -3.88
C MET A 231 0.34 -13.81 -4.18
N LEU A 232 -0.25 -13.60 -5.36
CA LEU A 232 -0.98 -12.38 -5.74
C LEU A 232 -2.51 -12.54 -5.65
N ASN A 233 -2.98 -13.76 -5.39
CA ASN A 233 -4.37 -14.10 -5.17
C ASN A 233 -4.47 -15.27 -4.18
N PRO A 234 -4.01 -15.06 -2.93
CA PRO A 234 -4.08 -16.08 -1.90
C PRO A 234 -5.54 -16.37 -1.54
N THR A 235 -5.86 -17.63 -1.30
CA THR A 235 -7.20 -18.03 -0.88
C THR A 235 -7.35 -17.87 0.63
N PHE A 236 -8.40 -17.16 1.04
CA PHE A 236 -8.79 -17.03 2.44
C PHE A 236 -9.98 -17.97 2.70
N GLY A 237 -9.81 -18.91 3.62
CA GLY A 237 -10.91 -19.67 4.19
C GLY A 237 -11.59 -18.92 5.34
N ASP A 238 -12.61 -19.54 5.94
CA ASP A 238 -13.31 -18.98 7.09
C ASP A 238 -12.49 -19.03 8.39
N ASP A 239 -11.48 -19.91 8.46
CA ASP A 239 -10.59 -20.04 9.61
C ASP A 239 -9.34 -19.15 9.46
N PRO A 240 -9.21 -18.06 10.25
CA PRO A 240 -8.05 -17.18 10.16
C PRO A 240 -6.74 -17.86 10.57
N ASN A 241 -6.79 -18.99 11.31
CA ASN A 241 -5.60 -19.79 11.64
C ASN A 241 -5.03 -20.51 10.42
N LEU A 242 -5.81 -20.64 9.34
CA LEU A 242 -5.40 -21.24 8.07
C LEU A 242 -5.26 -20.20 6.95
N ALA A 243 -5.70 -18.95 7.19
CA ALA A 243 -5.56 -17.86 6.25
C ALA A 243 -4.07 -17.49 6.07
N PRO A 244 -3.56 -17.39 4.82
CA PRO A 244 -2.18 -16.99 4.59
C PRO A 244 -1.86 -15.61 5.16
N ALA A 245 -0.67 -15.46 5.72
CA ALA A 245 -0.13 -14.17 6.16
C ALA A 245 0.16 -13.24 4.96
N VAL A 246 0.00 -11.92 5.14
CA VAL A 246 -0.02 -10.94 4.04
C VAL A 246 0.79 -9.66 4.28
N ALA A 247 1.37 -9.45 5.46
CA ALA A 247 2.01 -8.19 5.83
C ALA A 247 3.12 -7.81 4.84
N ALA A 248 4.05 -8.72 4.54
CA ALA A 248 5.11 -8.48 3.55
C ALA A 248 4.57 -8.42 2.11
N GLY A 249 3.40 -8.98 1.83
CA GLY A 249 2.71 -8.82 0.56
C GLY A 249 2.33 -7.38 0.28
N ASN A 250 1.84 -6.66 1.29
CA ASN A 250 1.50 -5.25 1.18
C ASN A 250 2.73 -4.34 1.02
N VAL A 251 3.84 -4.65 1.71
CA VAL A 251 5.03 -3.77 1.72
C VAL A 251 6.10 -4.17 0.68
N GLU A 252 6.41 -5.45 0.50
CA GLU A 252 7.53 -5.89 -0.34
C GLU A 252 7.07 -6.44 -1.70
N THR A 253 6.06 -7.30 -1.72
CA THR A 253 5.54 -7.85 -2.97
C THR A 253 4.92 -6.76 -3.84
N SER A 254 4.20 -5.80 -3.23
CA SER A 254 3.65 -4.63 -3.93
C SER A 254 4.73 -3.81 -4.64
N GLN A 255 5.90 -3.59 -4.00
CA GLN A 255 7.04 -2.92 -4.62
C GLN A 255 7.55 -3.71 -5.84
N HIS A 256 7.62 -5.03 -5.75
CA HIS A 256 8.04 -5.87 -6.87
C HIS A 256 7.03 -5.87 -8.02
N ILE A 257 5.72 -5.83 -7.74
CA ILE A 257 4.68 -5.67 -8.77
C ILE A 257 4.91 -4.36 -9.51
N VAL A 258 5.08 -3.25 -8.79
CA VAL A 258 5.30 -1.93 -9.39
C VAL A 258 6.59 -1.90 -10.19
N THR A 259 7.70 -2.43 -9.66
CA THR A 259 8.97 -2.50 -10.39
C THR A 259 8.84 -3.36 -11.66
N ALA A 260 8.14 -4.49 -11.61
CA ALA A 260 7.88 -5.31 -12.81
C ALA A 260 7.10 -4.54 -13.88
N LEU A 261 6.04 -3.83 -13.49
CA LEU A 261 5.22 -3.03 -14.39
C LEU A 261 5.98 -1.83 -14.98
N ILE A 262 6.73 -1.09 -14.14
CA ILE A 262 7.59 0.02 -14.56
C ILE A 262 8.63 -0.46 -15.58
N ARG A 263 9.27 -1.61 -15.31
CA ARG A 263 10.21 -2.24 -16.23
C ARG A 263 9.54 -2.66 -17.53
N ALA A 264 8.37 -3.30 -17.46
CA ALA A 264 7.65 -3.74 -18.65
C ALA A 264 7.38 -2.56 -19.60
N PHE A 265 6.94 -1.43 -19.05
CA PHE A 265 6.70 -0.20 -19.83
C PHE A 265 7.97 0.62 -20.14
N GLY A 266 9.13 0.27 -19.57
CA GLY A 266 10.39 0.99 -19.77
C GLY A 266 10.38 2.42 -19.21
N LEU A 267 9.68 2.66 -18.08
CA LEU A 267 9.50 4.02 -17.55
C LEU A 267 10.71 4.54 -16.76
N ALA A 268 11.39 3.66 -16.03
CA ALA A 268 12.57 3.96 -15.23
C ALA A 268 13.36 2.68 -14.97
N ALA A 269 14.64 2.82 -14.59
CA ALA A 269 15.39 1.75 -13.94
C ALA A 269 14.75 1.37 -12.59
N ASP A 270 15.10 0.21 -12.04
CA ASP A 270 14.58 -0.18 -10.74
C ASP A 270 15.09 0.78 -9.66
N SER A 271 14.17 1.28 -8.83
CA SER A 271 14.51 1.89 -7.53
C SER A 271 14.95 0.80 -6.55
N GLN A 272 15.19 1.14 -5.28
CA GLN A 272 15.56 0.15 -4.25
C GLN A 272 14.66 -1.10 -4.16
N THR A 273 13.40 -1.02 -4.63
CA THR A 273 12.44 -2.14 -4.71
C THR A 273 12.30 -2.90 -3.38
N THR A 274 12.25 -2.13 -2.31
CA THR A 274 12.03 -2.56 -0.92
C THR A 274 11.48 -1.35 -0.16
N MET A 275 10.61 -1.56 0.83
CA MET A 275 10.23 -0.46 1.74
C MET A 275 11.24 -0.32 2.88
N ASN A 276 12.08 -1.34 3.12
CA ASN A 276 12.98 -1.41 4.27
C ASN A 276 12.24 -1.13 5.58
N ASN A 277 11.27 -1.98 5.88
CA ASN A 277 10.49 -1.88 7.12
C ASN A 277 11.39 -2.25 8.29
N VAL A 278 11.52 -1.33 9.23
CA VAL A 278 12.25 -1.49 10.49
C VAL A 278 11.25 -1.31 11.61
N LEU A 279 10.95 -2.42 12.28
CA LEU A 279 10.05 -2.45 13.42
C LEU A 279 10.82 -2.87 14.66
N PHE A 280 10.58 -2.19 15.77
CA PHE A 280 11.17 -2.58 17.04
C PHE A 280 10.24 -2.28 18.20
N GLY A 281 10.34 -3.07 19.26
CA GLY A 281 9.53 -2.84 20.44
C GLY A 281 9.68 -3.92 21.49
N ASN A 282 8.82 -3.88 22.49
CA ASN A 282 8.71 -4.91 23.52
C ASN A 282 7.28 -5.00 24.05
N ALA A 283 7.08 -5.55 25.25
CA ALA A 283 5.76 -5.70 25.84
C ALA A 283 4.99 -4.38 26.05
N ARG A 284 5.68 -3.22 26.02
CA ARG A 284 5.08 -1.91 26.33
C ARG A 284 4.84 -1.02 25.11
N PHE A 285 5.52 -1.26 24.00
CA PHE A 285 5.39 -0.43 22.80
C PHE A 285 5.83 -1.17 21.53
N GLY A 286 5.37 -0.67 20.39
CA GLY A 286 5.89 -0.98 19.06
C GLY A 286 6.19 0.31 18.32
N SER A 287 7.27 0.32 17.54
CA SER A 287 7.64 1.38 16.61
C SER A 287 7.81 0.77 15.23
N TYR A 288 7.37 1.50 14.21
CA TYR A 288 7.50 1.14 12.80
C TYR A 288 8.00 2.34 12.00
N GLU A 289 9.11 2.15 11.28
CA GLU A 289 9.66 3.12 10.34
C GLU A 289 10.00 2.40 9.02
N THR A 290 9.88 3.10 7.89
CA THR A 290 10.43 2.67 6.61
C THR A 290 11.70 3.47 6.31
N VAL A 291 12.74 2.82 5.80
CA VAL A 291 14.01 3.48 5.44
C VAL A 291 14.06 3.76 3.94
N CYS A 292 14.16 5.04 3.59
CA CYS A 292 14.27 5.51 2.21
C CYS A 292 15.56 5.06 1.53
N GLY A 293 15.63 5.24 0.20
CA GLY A 293 16.86 4.96 -0.54
C GLY A 293 16.90 5.63 -1.90
N GLY A 294 17.57 4.98 -2.85
CA GLY A 294 17.77 5.52 -4.20
C GLY A 294 16.58 5.26 -5.11
N ALA A 295 16.11 6.29 -5.79
CA ALA A 295 15.21 6.14 -6.93
C ALA A 295 15.99 5.66 -8.17
N GLY A 296 15.33 4.86 -9.00
CA GLY A 296 15.84 4.49 -10.31
C GLY A 296 15.96 5.72 -11.22
N ALA A 297 17.00 5.74 -12.06
CA ALA A 297 17.16 6.78 -13.07
C ALA A 297 16.14 6.61 -14.21
N THR A 298 15.85 7.69 -14.93
CA THR A 298 15.08 7.64 -16.18
C THR A 298 16.02 7.82 -17.37
N SER A 299 15.48 7.71 -18.58
CA SER A 299 16.20 8.02 -19.82
C SER A 299 16.60 9.50 -19.95
N THR A 300 16.13 10.38 -19.06
CA THR A 300 16.33 11.82 -19.14
C THR A 300 16.89 12.45 -17.88
N ALA A 301 16.94 11.74 -16.75
CA ALA A 301 17.35 12.31 -15.47
C ALA A 301 17.95 11.26 -14.52
N PRO A 302 18.91 11.66 -13.66
CA PRO A 302 19.40 10.82 -12.58
C PRO A 302 18.29 10.54 -11.56
N GLY A 303 18.44 9.43 -10.84
CA GLY A 303 17.56 9.09 -9.73
C GLY A 303 17.77 10.02 -8.54
N ALA A 304 16.68 10.30 -7.81
CA ALA A 304 16.74 11.06 -6.55
C ALA A 304 17.34 10.20 -5.43
N SER A 305 18.23 10.79 -4.63
CA SER A 305 18.88 10.14 -3.49
C SER A 305 18.05 10.24 -2.21
N ALA A 306 18.06 9.17 -1.40
CA ALA A 306 17.44 9.08 -0.08
C ALA A 306 15.95 9.53 -0.04
N VAL A 307 15.16 9.07 -1.00
CA VAL A 307 13.71 9.31 -1.08
C VAL A 307 12.93 8.00 -0.96
N HIS A 308 11.71 8.09 -0.44
CA HIS A 308 10.76 7.00 -0.54
C HIS A 308 10.27 6.88 -1.98
N THR A 309 10.17 5.64 -2.48
CA THR A 309 9.84 5.38 -3.88
C THR A 309 8.63 4.47 -3.97
N HIS A 310 7.77 4.76 -4.94
CA HIS A 310 6.66 3.90 -5.36
C HIS A 310 5.66 3.62 -4.25
N MET A 311 5.61 2.40 -3.71
CA MET A 311 4.62 2.00 -2.70
C MET A 311 4.91 2.59 -1.31
N THR A 312 5.93 3.45 -1.17
CA THR A 312 6.22 4.19 0.05
C THR A 312 6.05 5.69 -0.17
N ASN A 313 5.30 6.35 0.71
CA ASN A 313 5.08 7.80 0.72
C ASN A 313 5.02 8.34 2.17
N THR A 314 5.92 7.85 3.02
CA THR A 314 6.00 8.24 4.42
C THR A 314 6.92 9.46 4.57
N ALA A 315 6.51 10.41 5.40
CA ALA A 315 7.41 11.43 5.92
C ALA A 315 8.35 10.80 6.95
N ILE A 316 9.56 11.33 7.06
CA ILE A 316 10.49 10.89 8.11
C ILE A 316 9.95 11.26 9.49
N ALA A 317 10.12 10.38 10.48
CA ALA A 317 9.93 10.76 11.87
C ALA A 317 11.11 11.61 12.33
N ASP A 318 10.82 12.78 12.88
CA ASP A 318 11.86 13.67 13.42
C ASP A 318 12.69 12.92 14.47
N PRO A 319 14.04 13.00 14.41
CA PRO A 319 14.91 12.29 15.35
C PRO A 319 14.56 12.53 16.81
N GLU A 320 14.30 13.79 17.17
CA GLU A 320 13.93 14.19 18.54
C GLU A 320 12.61 13.56 19.00
N ILE A 321 11.64 13.38 18.09
CA ILE A 321 10.37 12.74 18.40
C ILE A 321 10.57 11.24 18.62
N LEU A 322 11.40 10.58 17.78
CA LEU A 322 11.72 9.17 17.94
C LEU A 322 12.41 8.90 19.28
N GLU A 323 13.48 9.65 19.60
CA GLU A 323 14.23 9.50 20.85
C GLU A 323 13.41 9.88 22.10
N ARG A 324 12.44 10.78 21.96
CA ARG A 324 11.53 11.14 23.06
C ARG A 324 10.47 10.06 23.31
N ARG A 325 9.97 9.42 22.26
CA ARG A 325 8.88 8.43 22.36
C ARG A 325 9.38 7.03 22.67
N PHE A 326 10.58 6.69 22.21
CA PHE A 326 11.11 5.34 22.30
C PHE A 326 12.52 5.33 22.91
N PRO A 327 12.90 4.24 23.60
CA PRO A 327 14.23 4.07 24.20
C PRO A 327 15.28 3.71 23.14
N VAL A 328 15.48 4.63 22.20
CA VAL A 328 16.41 4.51 21.09
C VAL A 328 17.21 5.80 20.98
N ARG A 329 18.42 5.70 20.45
CA ARG A 329 19.25 6.84 20.04
C ARG A 329 19.61 6.74 18.58
N ILE A 330 19.40 7.80 17.82
CA ILE A 330 19.82 7.88 16.42
C ILE A 330 21.29 8.30 16.41
N ARG A 331 22.16 7.37 16.00
CA ARG A 331 23.61 7.62 15.89
C ARG A 331 23.96 8.29 14.57
N GLN A 332 23.27 7.91 13.51
CA GLN A 332 23.48 8.47 12.18
C GLN A 332 22.18 8.44 11.37
N PHE A 333 21.90 9.54 10.67
CA PHE A 333 20.94 9.56 9.57
C PHE A 333 21.53 10.39 8.42
N ALA A 334 21.94 9.72 7.34
CA ALA A 334 22.69 10.35 6.27
C ALA A 334 22.43 9.71 4.91
N ILE A 335 22.71 10.46 3.83
CA ILE A 335 22.78 9.89 2.48
C ILE A 335 24.01 8.97 2.40
N ARG A 336 23.80 7.74 1.92
CA ARG A 336 24.88 6.78 1.63
C ARG A 336 25.54 7.16 0.30
N ARG A 337 26.41 8.16 0.32
CA ARG A 337 27.07 8.71 -0.88
C ARG A 337 27.74 7.62 -1.73
N ASN A 338 27.62 7.75 -3.05
CA ASN A 338 28.23 6.84 -4.05
C ASN A 338 27.71 5.39 -3.96
N SER A 339 26.45 5.21 -3.56
CA SER A 339 25.79 3.90 -3.54
C SER A 339 24.79 3.70 -4.68
N GLY A 340 24.43 4.77 -5.39
CA GLY A 340 23.60 4.69 -6.58
C GLY A 340 24.24 3.88 -7.71
N GLY A 341 23.41 3.16 -8.47
CA GLY A 341 23.87 2.37 -9.61
C GLY A 341 24.47 3.25 -10.73
N PRO A 342 25.59 2.84 -11.36
CA PRO A 342 26.18 3.60 -12.46
C PRO A 342 25.32 3.52 -13.72
N GLY A 343 25.37 4.56 -14.56
CA GLY A 343 24.64 4.62 -15.83
C GLY A 343 24.88 5.96 -16.53
N ALA A 344 24.34 6.13 -17.74
CA ALA A 344 24.34 7.44 -18.43
C ALA A 344 23.65 8.51 -17.57
N HIS A 345 22.58 8.11 -16.88
CA HIS A 345 22.04 8.79 -15.72
C HIS A 345 22.21 7.87 -14.51
N PRO A 346 22.93 8.27 -13.45
CA PRO A 346 23.12 7.45 -12.28
C PRO A 346 21.82 7.28 -11.48
N GLY A 347 21.65 6.13 -10.85
CA GLY A 347 20.61 5.92 -9.83
C GLY A 347 20.87 6.78 -8.59
N GLY A 348 19.82 7.04 -7.82
CA GLY A 348 19.94 7.78 -6.57
C GLY A 348 20.76 7.03 -5.52
N ASP A 349 21.45 7.78 -4.65
CA ASP A 349 22.12 7.20 -3.49
C ASP A 349 21.10 6.73 -2.44
N GLY A 350 21.42 5.64 -1.74
CA GLY A 350 20.65 5.16 -0.60
C GLY A 350 20.75 6.04 0.65
N ALA A 351 20.20 5.57 1.76
CA ALA A 351 20.33 6.19 3.08
C ALA A 351 21.02 5.25 4.09
N ILE A 352 21.62 5.85 5.12
CA ILE A 352 22.13 5.19 6.33
C ILE A 352 21.24 5.65 7.48
N ARG A 353 20.64 4.69 8.20
CA ARG A 353 19.84 4.91 9.40
C ARG A 353 20.40 4.01 10.50
N GLU A 354 21.12 4.60 11.47
CA GLU A 354 21.76 3.88 12.56
C GLU A 354 21.05 4.17 13.88
N LEU A 355 20.51 3.11 14.49
CA LEU A 355 19.73 3.15 15.72
C LEU A 355 20.44 2.33 16.80
N GLU A 356 20.70 2.95 17.94
CA GLU A 356 21.15 2.28 19.16
C GLU A 356 19.95 2.04 20.07
N MET A 357 19.67 0.78 20.39
CA MET A 357 18.61 0.43 21.33
C MET A 357 19.12 0.62 22.76
N LEU A 358 18.42 1.43 23.55
CA LEU A 358 18.81 1.75 24.94
C LEU A 358 18.21 0.77 25.96
N GLU A 359 17.37 -0.15 25.50
CA GLU A 359 16.88 -1.29 26.27
C GLU A 359 16.69 -2.52 25.37
N ALA A 360 16.36 -3.66 25.99
CA ALA A 360 16.04 -4.88 25.26
C ALA A 360 14.75 -4.71 24.46
N VAL A 361 14.86 -4.92 23.14
CA VAL A 361 13.75 -4.90 22.19
C VAL A 361 13.82 -6.11 21.26
N THR A 362 12.68 -6.49 20.72
CA THR A 362 12.59 -7.33 19.53
C THR A 362 12.74 -6.43 18.32
N LEU A 363 13.67 -6.76 17.41
CA LEU A 363 13.83 -6.11 16.12
C LEU A 363 13.27 -7.01 15.02
N SER A 364 12.40 -6.46 14.19
CA SER A 364 11.84 -7.10 13.02
C SER A 364 12.20 -6.27 11.79
N VAL A 365 12.84 -6.90 10.81
CA VAL A 365 13.19 -6.27 9.54
C VAL A 365 12.51 -7.02 8.43
N ILE A 366 11.69 -6.31 7.65
CA ILE A 366 11.07 -6.84 6.43
C ILE A 366 11.61 -6.01 5.26
N GLY A 367 12.31 -6.68 4.36
CA GLY A 367 12.87 -6.05 3.19
C GLY A 367 13.27 -7.08 2.13
N GLN A 368 13.65 -6.56 0.98
CA GLN A 368 14.12 -7.33 -0.17
C GLN A 368 15.45 -6.75 -0.68
N ARG A 369 15.98 -7.34 -1.77
CA ARG A 369 17.24 -6.95 -2.41
C ARG A 369 18.47 -7.17 -1.53
N ARG A 370 18.46 -8.26 -0.76
CA ARG A 370 19.58 -8.70 0.07
C ARG A 370 20.47 -9.71 -0.65
N THR A 371 19.92 -10.50 -1.58
CA THR A 371 20.68 -11.44 -2.39
C THR A 371 21.12 -10.83 -3.72
N HIS A 372 20.28 -9.97 -4.32
CA HIS A 372 20.56 -9.30 -5.58
C HIS A 372 20.12 -7.83 -5.53
N GLY A 373 20.93 -6.93 -6.09
CA GLY A 373 20.60 -5.51 -6.18
C GLY A 373 19.47 -5.21 -7.19
N PRO A 374 18.90 -3.99 -7.16
CA PRO A 374 18.03 -3.48 -8.22
C PRO A 374 18.73 -3.48 -9.58
N LEU A 375 17.98 -3.69 -10.68
CA LEU A 375 18.55 -3.67 -12.02
C LEU A 375 18.52 -2.26 -12.64
N GLY A 376 19.55 -1.95 -13.43
CA GLY A 376 19.52 -0.82 -14.36
C GLY A 376 18.57 -1.07 -15.54
N ALA A 377 18.40 -0.04 -16.38
CA ALA A 377 17.59 -0.09 -17.60
C ALA A 377 18.39 0.35 -18.82
#